data_AF-A0A843E1V5-F1
#
_entry.id   AF-A0A843E1V5-F1
#
_cell.length_a   1.000
_cell.length_b   1.000
_cell.length_c   1.000
_cell.angle_alpha   90.00
_cell.angle_beta   90.00
_cell.angle_gamma   90.00
#
_symmetry.space_group_name_H-M   'P 1'
#
loop_
_entity.id
_entity.type
_entity.pdbx_description
1 polymer ?
#
loop_
_entity_poly.entity_id
_entity_poly.type
_entity_poly.pdbx_seq_one_letter_code
_entity_poly.pdbx_strand_id
1 'polypeptide(L)' 'GVLDITHTFVDPSLRGQGVAKELVNRCDAFCKKEGLIVVASCSYAAKALGIEQENPSCRIDQ' A
#
# COMPACT_ATOMS: atom_id res chain seq x y z
N GLY A 1 2.09 -18.05 1.25
CA GLY A 1 0.90 -17.40 0.65
C GLY A 1 1.23 -15.98 0.26
N VAL A 2 0.42 -15.35 -0.59
CA VAL A 2 0.59 -13.95 -1.02
C VAL A 2 -0.59 -13.13 -0.50
N LEU A 3 -0.31 -11.95 0.05
CA LEU A 3 -1.32 -11.00 0.51
C LEU A 3 -1.18 -9.71 -0.31
N ASP A 4 -2.24 -9.33 -1.02
CA ASP A 4 -2.27 -8.11 -1.82
C ASP A 4 -3.07 -7.00 -1.13
N ILE A 5 -2.43 -5.84 -0.92
CA ILE A 5 -3.09 -4.62 -0.46
C ILE A 5 -3.68 -3.89 -1.66
N THR A 6 -4.94 -4.20 -1.98
CA THR A 6 -5.66 -3.65 -3.14
C THR A 6 -6.18 -2.24 -2.93
N HIS A 7 -6.53 -1.88 -1.69
CA HIS A 7 -7.04 -0.55 -1.36
C HIS A 7 -6.80 -0.21 0.12
N THR A 8 -6.51 1.06 0.42
CA THR A 8 -6.41 1.57 1.79
C THR A 8 -7.44 2.69 1.97
N PHE A 9 -8.40 2.49 2.88
CA PHE A 9 -9.41 3.50 3.21
C PHE A 9 -9.21 3.99 4.64
N VAL A 10 -9.29 5.31 4.82
CA VAL A 10 -9.29 5.97 6.12
C VAL A 10 -10.34 7.07 6.08
N ASP A 11 -11.09 7.18 7.17
CA ASP A 11 -12.11 8.21 7.32
C ASP A 11 -11.49 9.61 7.11
N PRO A 12 -12.18 10.53 6.39
CA PRO A 12 -11.68 11.89 6.20
C PRO A 12 -11.27 12.62 7.48
N SER A 13 -11.96 12.37 8.60
CA SER A 13 -11.64 12.97 9.90
C SER A 13 -10.28 12.54 10.46
N LEU A 14 -9.76 11.40 10.02
CA LEU A 14 -8.49 10.82 10.46
C LEU A 14 -7.32 11.12 9.51
N ARG A 15 -7.55 11.87 8.44
CA ARG A 15 -6.51 12.27 7.48
C ARG A 15 -5.53 13.26 8.14
N GLY A 16 -4.28 13.26 7.66
CA GLY A 16 -3.20 14.10 8.21
C GLY A 16 -2.58 13.57 9.50
N GLN A 17 -3.13 12.53 10.11
CA GLN A 17 -2.66 11.95 11.38
C GLN A 17 -1.75 10.72 11.19
N GLY A 18 -1.47 10.33 9.94
CA GLY A 18 -0.60 9.17 9.65
C GLY A 18 -1.27 7.78 9.78
N VAL A 19 -2.56 7.72 10.10
CA VAL A 19 -3.31 6.46 10.33
C VAL A 19 -3.19 5.49 9.15
N ALA A 20 -3.31 5.98 7.91
CA ALA A 20 -3.22 5.15 6.70
C ALA A 20 -1.85 4.46 6.58
N LYS A 21 -0.76 5.14 6.94
CA LYS A 21 0.59 4.57 6.92
C LYS A 21 0.75 3.50 8.00
N GLU A 22 0.21 3.76 9.19
CA GLU A 22 0.29 2.78 10.28
C GLU A 22 -0.49 1.49 9.98
N LEU A 23 -1.66 1.59 9.33
CA LEU A 23 -2.42 0.42 8.88
C LEU A 23 -1.60 -0.45 7.93
N VAL A 24 -0.98 0.16 6.92
CA VAL A 24 -0.15 -0.54 5.94
C VAL A 24 1.07 -1.20 6.61
N ASN A 25 1.74 -0.50 7.53
CA ASN A 25 2.87 -1.04 8.29
C ASN A 25 2.48 -2.23 9.15
N ARG A 26 1.30 -2.19 9.79
CA ARG A 26 0.79 -3.32 10.59
C ARG A 26 0.47 -4.52 9.71
N CYS A 27 -0.03 -4.29 8.50
CA CYS A 27 -0.28 -5.34 7.52
C CYS A 27 1.02 -6.03 7.07
N ASP A 28 2.08 -5.25 6.79
CA ASP A 28 3.42 -5.78 6.48
C ASP A 28 4.02 -6.56 7.65
N ALA A 29 3.91 -6.05 8.88
CA ALA A 29 4.37 -6.76 10.07
C ALA A 29 3.63 -8.09 10.28
N PHE A 30 2.32 -8.12 10.03
CA PHE A 30 1.54 -9.35 10.05
C PHE A 30 2.03 -10.34 8.99
N CYS A 31 2.26 -9.89 7.75
CA CYS A 31 2.78 -10.74 6.69
C CYS A 31 4.14 -11.34 7.05
N LYS A 32 5.05 -10.53 7.61
CA LYS A 32 6.37 -11.00 8.07
C LYS A 32 6.28 -12.05 9.16
N LYS A 33 5.34 -11.89 10.10
CA LYS A 33 5.12 -12.85 11.19
C LYS A 33 4.56 -14.18 10.70
N GLU A 34 3.66 -14.14 9.73
CA GLU A 34 3.00 -15.32 9.16
C GLU A 34 3.80 -15.96 8.00
N GLY A 35 4.95 -15.40 7.62
CA GLY A 35 5.75 -15.88 6.49
C GLY A 35 5.06 -15.69 5.14
N LEU A 36 4.23 -14.65 5.01
CA LEU A 36 3.53 -14.29 3.78
C LEU A 36 4.32 -13.26 2.98
N ILE A 37 4.19 -13.34 1.66
CA ILE A 37 4.75 -12.36 0.74
C ILE A 37 3.72 -11.24 0.59
N VAL A 38 4.10 -10.01 0.93
CA VAL A 38 3.23 -8.84 0.75
C VAL A 38 3.41 -8.28 -0.66
N VAL A 39 2.28 -8.04 -1.33
CA VAL A 39 2.18 -7.32 -2.60
C VAL A 39 1.25 -6.14 -2.37
N ALA A 40 1.41 -5.06 -3.12
CA ALA A 40 0.54 -3.91 -3.01
C ALA A 40 0.13 -3.45 -4.41
N SER A 41 -1.09 -3.78 -4.84
CA SER A 41 -1.70 -3.23 -6.06
C SER A 41 -2.19 -1.78 -5.86
N CYS A 42 -2.47 -1.39 -4.61
CA CYS A 42 -2.79 -0.01 -4.28
C CYS A 42 -1.56 0.89 -4.41
N SER A 43 -1.64 1.94 -5.23
CA SER A 43 -0.56 2.92 -5.39
C SER A 43 -0.13 3.59 -4.08
N TYR A 44 -1.08 3.85 -3.17
CA TYR A 44 -0.78 4.38 -1.84
C TYR A 44 -0.01 3.37 -0.98
N ALA A 45 -0.48 2.12 -0.91
CA ALA A 45 0.16 1.09 -0.10
C ALA A 45 1.56 0.76 -0.63
N ALA A 46 1.71 0.71 -1.95
CA ALA A 46 3.01 0.53 -2.60
C ALA A 46 3.98 1.66 -2.23
N LYS A 47 3.53 2.92 -2.33
CA LYS A 47 4.33 4.08 -1.89
C LYS A 47 4.66 4.04 -0.39
N ALA A 48 3.72 3.60 0.45
CA ALA A 48 3.92 3.50 1.89
C ALA A 48 4.94 2.43 2.28
N LEU A 49 4.99 1.32 1.52
CA LEU A 49 5.94 0.21 1.70
C LEU A 49 7.24 0.39 0.91
N GLY A 50 7.34 1.40 0.04
CA GLY A 50 8.48 1.57 -0.85
C GLY A 50 8.54 0.52 -1.97
N ILE A 51 7.41 -0.08 -2.31
CA ILE A 51 7.28 -0.97 -3.48
C ILE A 51 7.17 -0.06 -4.70
N GLU A 52 8.17 -0.10 -5.58
CA GLU A 52 8.06 0.57 -6.87
C GLU A 52 7.03 -0.14 -7.74
N GLN A 53 5.97 0.58 -8.08
CA GLN A 53 5.01 0.17 -9.09
C GLN A 53 5.49 0.76 -10.41
N GLU A 54 5.69 -0.07 -11.42
CA GLU A 54 5.80 0.42 -12.79
C GLU A 54 4.52 1.22 -13.09
N ASN A 55 4.66 2.53 -13.30
CA ASN A 55 3.52 3.40 -13.55
C ASN A 55 3.40 3.64 -15.07
N PRO A 56 2.42 3.01 -15.77
CA PRO A 56 2.23 3.24 -17.19
C PRO A 56 1.54 4.58 -17.53
N SER A 57 1.30 5.48 -16.56
CA SER A 57 0.46 6.66 -16.79
C SER A 57 1.15 7.88 -17.46
N CYS A 58 2.39 7.76 -17.96
CA CYS A 58 3.04 8.81 -18.75
C CYS A 58 3.24 8.35 -20.20
N ARG A 59 2.14 8.04 -20.87
CA ARG A 59 2.02 8.18 -22.33
C ARG A 59 0.78 9.02 -22.58
N ILE A 60 0.96 10.34 -22.47
CA ILE A 60 0.07 11.27 -23.15
C ILE A 60 0.71 11.42 -24.52
N ASP A 61 0.26 10.60 -25.46
CA ASP A 61 0.56 10.84 -26.87
C ASP A 61 -0.17 12.14 -27.25
N GLN A 62 0.60 13.21 -27.49
CA GLN A 62 0.09 14.44 -28.11
C GLN A 62 -0.31 14.20 -29.55
#